data_AF-A0A7S3P6T9-F1
#
_entry.id   AF-A0A7S3P6T9-F1
#
_cell.length_a   1.000
_cell.length_b   1.000
_cell.length_c   1.000
_cell.angle_alpha   90.00
_cell.angle_beta   90.00
_cell.angle_gamma   90.00
#
_symmetry.space_group_name_H-M   'P 1'
#
loop_
_entity.id
_entity.type
_entity.pdbx_description
1 polymer ?
#
loop_
_entity_poly.entity_id
_entity_poly.type
_entity_poly.pdbx_seq_one_letter_code
_entity_poly.pdbx_strand_id
1 'polypeptide(L)'
;MNINSSLRIRHTASRQGRRKAMSLKIFWIIFLSAMLATMFAYLAYAFSELPMMATPPEATQKSSKTPQNTNHRHHHNRKKTVLQKIRAHNNQQPLALLADASADGGTLDVAPFPQIESKLPPRMYTCRCYPLVKYAFATRGFTMKQHQDDYKNAWIIWKTGTDIDMESLLPWQRPSHFPGERLMDRKGTMYQVLRQYSLRQNVPLDFVPETFILYDDKDKNRFVERLDNGGMDMPWVLKRSKASRGRGVTMLGPHSTELRTLRDELEDGPNKTGHIIQSYIRNEWTFQGHKCDLRVYVLVASIQPLIVYYHDGIVRTAIGLHNEEDFGESKAHLTNVSQNKQNRTAWEPVKMFDQLDTELQEYSKREGAKLNISDPINHIRNQIKRILGVVFASFKSRISLNDLPIDNAFALMGADFVIDKDLKVWLLEMQLGPQLVGESHAKKTALLQEVITTTIDVVEEVFHKQERKEPLLPLSKASNFDLVYFDQSYQFEIIEE
;
A
#
# COMPACT_ATOMS: atom_id res chain seq x y z
N MET A 1 -76.84 -7.60 -3.75
CA MET A 1 -76.00 -8.79 -3.93
C MET A 1 -74.59 -8.36 -4.33
N ASN A 2 -73.59 -9.05 -3.78
CA ASN A 2 -72.15 -9.07 -4.14
C ASN A 2 -71.19 -8.01 -3.58
N ILE A 3 -70.92 -8.12 -2.27
CA ILE A 3 -69.62 -7.78 -1.63
C ILE A 3 -68.67 -9.02 -1.57
N ASN A 4 -69.07 -10.18 -2.12
CA ASN A 4 -68.36 -11.45 -1.90
C ASN A 4 -67.31 -11.87 -2.96
N SER A 5 -67.00 -11.06 -3.97
CA SER A 5 -66.04 -11.47 -5.03
C SER A 5 -64.58 -11.07 -4.77
N SER A 6 -64.29 -10.09 -3.90
CA SER A 6 -62.92 -9.59 -3.67
C SER A 6 -62.14 -10.34 -2.58
N LEU A 7 -62.82 -11.03 -1.66
CA LEU A 7 -62.18 -11.79 -0.57
C LEU A 7 -61.71 -13.21 -0.98
N ARG A 8 -62.30 -13.81 -2.02
CA ARG A 8 -61.90 -15.15 -2.49
C ARG A 8 -60.58 -15.17 -3.25
N ILE A 9 -60.20 -14.07 -3.91
CA ILE A 9 -58.97 -13.98 -4.72
C ILE A 9 -57.73 -13.76 -3.83
N ARG A 10 -57.86 -13.10 -2.67
CA ARG A 10 -56.73 -12.88 -1.74
C ARG A 10 -56.37 -14.12 -0.90
N HIS A 11 -57.31 -15.04 -0.66
CA HIS A 11 -57.05 -16.25 0.13
C HIS A 11 -56.39 -17.39 -0.67
N THR A 12 -56.60 -17.47 -1.99
CA THR A 12 -55.97 -18.48 -2.85
C THR A 12 -54.52 -18.14 -3.18
N ALA A 13 -54.21 -16.86 -3.43
CA ALA A 13 -52.86 -16.37 -3.68
C ALA A 13 -51.91 -16.58 -2.47
N SER A 14 -52.40 -16.42 -1.24
CA SER A 14 -51.58 -16.60 -0.03
C SER A 14 -51.26 -18.07 0.28
N ARG A 15 -52.14 -19.01 -0.07
CA ARG A 15 -51.89 -20.46 0.07
C ARG A 15 -50.90 -20.99 -0.96
N GLN A 16 -50.95 -20.48 -2.19
CA GLN A 16 -50.04 -20.89 -3.27
C GLN A 16 -48.61 -20.34 -3.06
N GLY A 17 -48.49 -19.12 -2.52
CA GLY A 17 -47.20 -18.55 -2.08
C GLY A 17 -46.55 -19.31 -0.93
N ARG A 18 -47.33 -19.74 0.08
CA ARG A 18 -46.81 -20.53 1.21
C ARG A 18 -46.33 -21.93 0.80
N ARG A 19 -47.01 -22.60 -0.14
CA ARG A 19 -46.56 -23.90 -0.68
C ARG A 19 -45.26 -23.79 -1.48
N LYS A 20 -45.09 -22.74 -2.30
CA LYS A 20 -43.83 -22.48 -3.02
C LYS A 20 -42.67 -22.14 -2.07
N ALA A 21 -42.92 -21.35 -1.03
CA ALA A 21 -41.90 -21.03 -0.01
C ALA A 21 -41.48 -22.26 0.81
N MET A 22 -42.41 -23.18 1.11
CA MET A 22 -42.12 -24.42 1.84
C MET A 22 -41.32 -25.41 0.98
N SER A 23 -41.67 -25.53 -0.31
CA SER A 23 -40.91 -26.33 -1.28
C SER A 23 -39.48 -25.81 -1.49
N LEU A 24 -39.30 -24.48 -1.52
CA LEU A 24 -37.97 -23.87 -1.65
C LEU A 24 -37.12 -24.09 -0.38
N LYS A 25 -37.72 -24.02 0.82
CA LYS A 25 -37.00 -24.34 2.06
C LYS A 25 -36.57 -25.81 2.13
N ILE A 26 -37.43 -26.73 1.71
CA ILE A 26 -37.10 -28.17 1.67
C ILE A 26 -35.96 -28.42 0.66
N PHE A 27 -36.00 -27.77 -0.50
CA PHE A 27 -34.92 -27.84 -1.49
C PHE A 27 -33.58 -27.35 -0.90
N TRP A 28 -33.57 -26.22 -0.20
CA TRP A 28 -32.35 -25.71 0.44
C TRP A 28 -31.83 -26.60 1.57
N ILE A 29 -32.71 -27.26 2.33
CA ILE A 29 -32.30 -28.22 3.38
C ILE A 29 -31.66 -29.46 2.74
N ILE A 30 -32.24 -30.01 1.67
CA ILE A 30 -31.68 -31.15 0.92
C ILE A 30 -30.35 -30.76 0.28
N PHE A 31 -30.25 -29.56 -0.28
CA PHE A 31 -29.02 -29.07 -0.90
C PHE A 31 -27.89 -28.88 0.13
N LEU A 32 -28.18 -28.29 1.31
CA LEU A 32 -27.20 -28.11 2.37
C LEU A 32 -26.72 -29.44 2.96
N SER A 33 -27.63 -30.41 3.12
CA SER A 33 -27.29 -31.74 3.64
C SER A 33 -26.44 -32.53 2.66
N ALA A 34 -26.70 -32.43 1.35
CA ALA A 34 -25.84 -33.01 0.31
C ALA A 34 -24.43 -32.37 0.30
N MET A 35 -24.33 -31.04 0.44
CA MET A 35 -23.03 -30.36 0.53
C MET A 35 -22.24 -30.80 1.77
N LEU A 36 -22.90 -30.89 2.93
CA LEU A 36 -22.27 -31.36 4.16
C LEU A 36 -21.77 -32.80 4.04
N ALA A 37 -22.58 -33.70 3.49
CA ALA A 37 -22.18 -35.09 3.26
C ALA A 37 -20.95 -35.20 2.34
N THR A 38 -20.90 -34.38 1.28
CA THR A 38 -19.76 -34.33 0.36
C THR A 38 -18.50 -33.78 1.06
N MET A 39 -18.65 -32.79 1.93
CA MET A 39 -17.55 -32.21 2.70
C MET A 39 -16.98 -33.20 3.74
N PHE A 40 -17.86 -33.97 4.40
CA PHE A 40 -17.44 -35.04 5.31
C PHE A 40 -16.73 -36.19 4.59
N ALA A 41 -17.20 -36.58 3.40
CA ALA A 41 -16.52 -37.58 2.58
C ALA A 41 -15.12 -37.10 2.14
N TYR A 42 -14.99 -35.82 1.78
CA TYR A 42 -13.70 -35.24 1.40
C TYR A 42 -12.73 -35.15 2.58
N LEU A 43 -13.21 -34.78 3.77
CA LEU A 43 -12.39 -34.77 4.98
C LEU A 43 -11.96 -36.19 5.37
N ALA A 44 -12.86 -37.18 5.31
CA ALA A 44 -12.54 -38.58 5.58
C ALA A 44 -11.46 -39.11 4.62
N TYR A 45 -11.55 -38.77 3.33
CA TYR A 45 -10.53 -39.11 2.33
C TYR A 45 -9.18 -38.41 2.60
N ALA A 46 -9.21 -37.13 2.97
CA ALA A 46 -8.00 -36.38 3.32
C ALA A 46 -7.29 -36.93 4.58
N PHE A 47 -8.04 -37.45 5.54
CA PHE A 47 -7.48 -38.10 6.74
C PHE A 47 -6.93 -39.50 6.47
N SER A 48 -7.43 -40.22 5.45
CA SER A 48 -6.87 -41.54 5.07
C SER A 48 -5.56 -41.47 4.28
N GLU A 49 -5.20 -40.31 3.74
CA GLU A 49 -4.01 -40.08 2.89
C GLU A 49 -2.83 -39.44 3.66
N LEU A 50 -2.92 -39.31 5.00
CA LEU A 50 -1.80 -38.83 5.81
C LEU A 50 -0.84 -39.98 6.14
N PRO A 51 0.42 -39.96 5.66
CA PRO A 51 1.40 -40.97 6.04
C PRO A 51 1.76 -40.84 7.53
N MET A 52 1.77 -41.97 8.24
CA MET A 52 2.19 -42.05 9.64
C MET A 52 3.60 -41.47 9.82
N MET A 53 3.72 -40.43 10.64
CA MET A 53 5.00 -39.85 11.05
C MET A 53 5.81 -40.88 11.85
N ALA A 54 6.95 -41.27 11.30
CA ALA A 54 7.99 -41.99 12.04
C ALA A 54 8.63 -41.05 13.07
N THR A 55 8.82 -41.57 14.28
CA THR A 55 9.51 -40.93 15.40
C THR A 55 10.99 -40.68 15.09
N PRO A 56 11.60 -39.57 15.54
CA PRO A 56 13.03 -39.33 15.36
C PRO A 56 13.86 -40.07 16.42
N PRO A 57 15.03 -40.65 16.07
CA PRO A 57 15.90 -41.29 17.05
C PRO A 57 16.83 -40.30 17.76
N GLU A 58 17.25 -40.72 18.95
CA GLU A 58 18.00 -39.99 19.97
C GLU A 58 19.42 -39.56 19.57
N ALA A 59 19.86 -38.50 20.24
CA ALA A 59 21.19 -37.92 20.17
C ALA A 59 22.28 -38.87 20.70
N THR A 60 23.40 -38.97 19.99
CA THR A 60 24.66 -39.51 20.53
C THR A 60 25.79 -38.50 20.36
N GLN A 61 26.38 -38.12 21.48
CA GLN A 61 27.64 -37.38 21.59
C GLN A 61 28.79 -38.20 20.98
N LYS A 62 29.69 -37.54 20.23
CA LYS A 62 31.10 -37.94 20.17
C LYS A 62 32.01 -36.76 19.79
N SER A 63 33.20 -36.82 20.38
CA SER A 63 34.17 -35.77 20.61
C SER A 63 35.16 -35.53 19.46
N SER A 64 35.73 -34.33 19.48
CA SER A 64 37.13 -33.96 19.17
C SER A 64 37.73 -34.35 17.80
N LYS A 65 38.18 -33.33 17.06
CA LYS A 65 39.61 -33.05 16.82
C LYS A 65 39.80 -31.80 15.95
N THR A 66 40.58 -30.86 16.47
CA THR A 66 41.29 -29.81 15.72
C THR A 66 42.32 -30.43 14.77
N PRO A 67 42.66 -29.77 13.66
CA PRO A 67 43.97 -29.13 13.65
C PRO A 67 44.02 -27.75 12.97
N GLN A 68 45.18 -27.15 13.17
CA GLN A 68 45.61 -25.78 12.97
C GLN A 68 45.75 -25.34 11.50
N ASN A 69 45.31 -24.11 11.26
CA ASN A 69 46.13 -22.97 10.79
C ASN A 69 47.01 -23.16 9.54
N THR A 70 46.64 -22.50 8.44
CA THR A 70 47.60 -21.79 7.58
C THR A 70 46.99 -20.48 7.08
N ASN A 71 47.80 -19.42 7.21
CA ASN A 71 47.54 -18.05 6.79
C ASN A 71 47.40 -17.93 5.28
N HIS A 72 46.48 -17.09 4.80
CA HIS A 72 46.80 -16.11 3.75
C HIS A 72 45.92 -14.86 3.86
N ARG A 73 46.59 -13.73 4.13
CA ARG A 73 46.09 -12.36 3.97
C ARG A 73 45.83 -12.09 2.49
N HIS A 74 44.68 -11.48 2.14
CA HIS A 74 44.62 -10.20 1.42
C HIS A 74 43.18 -9.68 1.22
N HIS A 75 43.07 -8.36 1.22
CA HIS A 75 41.95 -7.50 0.83
C HIS A 75 40.73 -7.32 1.76
N HIS A 76 41.00 -6.59 2.85
CA HIS A 76 40.04 -5.70 3.49
C HIS A 76 40.37 -4.25 3.06
N ASN A 77 39.51 -3.59 2.27
CA ASN A 77 39.39 -2.12 2.19
C ASN A 77 38.30 -1.71 1.20
N ARG A 78 37.06 -1.47 1.69
CA ARG A 78 36.08 -0.50 1.15
C ARG A 78 34.77 -0.48 1.96
N LYS A 79 34.81 -0.23 3.28
CA LYS A 79 33.61 0.12 4.08
C LYS A 79 33.96 1.02 5.29
N LYS A 80 34.76 2.06 5.08
CA LYS A 80 35.02 3.10 6.08
C LYS A 80 35.22 4.48 5.43
N THR A 81 34.18 5.00 4.78
CA THR A 81 34.17 6.41 4.32
C THR A 81 32.74 6.92 4.08
N VAL A 82 31.90 6.93 5.11
CA VAL A 82 30.64 7.72 5.11
C VAL A 82 30.37 8.35 6.48
N LEU A 83 30.81 7.73 7.58
CA LEU A 83 30.57 8.19 8.96
C LEU A 83 31.41 9.38 9.46
N GLN A 84 32.24 10.00 8.61
CA GLN A 84 33.11 11.13 9.02
C GLN A 84 32.72 12.51 8.45
N LYS A 85 31.66 12.63 7.66
CA LYS A 85 31.23 13.93 7.09
C LYS A 85 30.12 14.67 7.86
N ILE A 86 29.65 14.15 8.99
CA ILE A 86 28.60 14.82 9.81
C ILE A 86 29.21 15.66 10.97
N ARG A 87 30.53 15.65 11.19
CA ARG A 87 31.16 16.35 12.32
C ARG A 87 31.70 17.76 12.04
N ALA A 88 31.46 18.32 10.87
CA ALA A 88 31.90 19.67 10.55
C ALA A 88 30.77 20.45 9.88
N HIS A 89 29.84 20.99 10.68
CA HIS A 89 29.04 22.20 10.41
C HIS A 89 28.06 22.41 11.59
N ASN A 90 28.61 22.77 12.76
CA ASN A 90 27.90 23.51 13.79
C ASN A 90 28.91 23.90 14.87
N ASN A 91 29.63 24.99 14.60
CA ASN A 91 30.41 25.68 15.62
C ASN A 91 30.23 27.17 15.36
N GLN A 92 29.23 27.76 16.02
CA GLN A 92 29.20 29.16 16.40
C GLN A 92 28.10 29.35 17.45
N GLN A 93 28.54 29.27 18.71
CA GLN A 93 27.87 29.81 19.88
C GLN A 93 28.43 31.24 20.13
N PRO A 94 27.82 32.10 20.97
CA PRO A 94 28.01 31.91 22.41
C PRO A 94 26.78 32.23 23.29
N LEU A 95 26.56 31.35 24.28
CA LEU A 95 25.91 31.70 25.54
C LEU A 95 26.99 32.26 26.49
N ALA A 96 26.73 33.42 27.08
CA ALA A 96 27.44 33.95 28.24
C ALA A 96 26.40 34.23 29.34
N LEU A 97 26.84 34.19 30.61
CA LEU A 97 26.10 34.28 31.89
C LEU A 97 25.47 32.92 32.28
N LEU A 98 25.96 32.18 33.27
CA LEU A 98 26.39 32.56 34.62
C LEU A 98 27.50 31.60 35.11
N ALA A 99 28.59 32.16 35.62
CA ALA A 99 29.51 31.46 36.52
C ALA A 99 29.93 32.48 37.58
N ASP A 100 29.44 32.30 38.80
CA ASP A 100 30.16 32.61 40.04
C ASP A 100 29.33 32.15 41.25
N ALA A 101 29.72 31.02 41.84
CA ALA A 101 29.61 30.72 43.26
C ALA A 101 30.33 29.40 43.56
N SER A 102 31.60 29.55 43.94
CA SER A 102 32.36 28.81 44.96
C SER A 102 31.99 27.35 45.30
N ALA A 103 33.06 26.55 45.21
CA ALA A 103 33.39 25.39 46.03
C ALA A 103 32.59 25.22 47.33
N ASP A 104 31.88 24.10 47.45
CA ASP A 104 31.85 23.33 48.67
C ASP A 104 31.59 21.85 48.36
N GLY A 105 32.35 20.98 49.00
CA GLY A 105 32.29 19.54 48.83
C GLY A 105 30.99 18.98 49.40
N GLY A 106 30.05 18.63 48.52
CA GLY A 106 28.87 17.85 48.84
C GLY A 106 28.57 16.88 47.71
N THR A 107 28.59 15.58 48.00
CA THR A 107 28.03 14.55 47.12
C THR A 107 26.53 14.85 46.96
N LEU A 108 26.17 15.44 45.81
CA LEU A 108 24.80 15.54 45.37
C LEU A 108 24.32 14.13 45.01
N ASP A 109 23.54 13.55 45.91
CA ASP A 109 22.71 12.38 45.63
C ASP A 109 21.72 12.78 44.52
N VAL A 110 22.09 12.48 43.27
CA VAL A 110 21.18 12.61 42.14
C VAL A 110 20.19 11.45 42.28
N ALA A 111 19.03 11.74 42.89
CA ALA A 111 17.92 10.79 42.92
C ALA A 111 17.70 10.25 41.49
N PRO A 112 17.58 8.93 41.31
CA PRO A 112 17.27 8.37 40.00
C PRO A 112 16.02 9.08 39.47
N PHE A 113 16.06 9.53 38.22
CA PHE A 113 14.84 9.98 37.54
C PHE A 113 13.77 8.91 37.77
N PRO A 114 12.56 9.27 38.25
CA PRO A 114 11.54 8.30 38.52
C PRO A 114 11.33 7.48 37.24
N GLN A 115 11.58 6.18 37.32
CA GLN A 115 11.16 5.26 36.28
C GLN A 115 9.64 5.37 36.24
N ILE A 116 9.13 6.15 35.29
CA ILE A 116 7.73 6.12 34.94
C ILE A 116 7.53 4.72 34.38
N GLU A 117 7.05 3.80 35.22
CA GLU A 117 6.46 2.55 34.74
C GLU A 117 5.30 2.97 33.84
N SER A 118 5.56 3.12 32.53
CA SER A 118 4.51 3.35 31.55
C SER A 118 3.57 2.16 31.66
N LYS A 119 2.43 2.34 32.31
CA LYS A 119 1.36 1.35 32.24
C LYS A 119 0.97 1.29 30.76
N LEU A 120 1.48 0.26 30.08
CA LEU A 120 1.20 0.06 28.68
C LEU A 120 -0.32 0.06 28.51
N PRO A 121 -0.84 0.74 27.49
CA PRO A 121 -2.25 0.63 27.18
C PRO A 121 -2.57 -0.86 26.99
N PRO A 122 -3.77 -1.33 27.39
CA PRO A 122 -4.16 -2.71 27.19
C PRO A 122 -3.86 -3.12 25.75
N ARG A 123 -3.19 -4.28 25.54
CA ARG A 123 -2.90 -4.83 24.21
C ARG A 123 -4.20 -5.28 23.54
N MET A 124 -5.07 -4.33 23.26
CA MET A 124 -6.38 -4.53 22.69
C MET A 124 -6.43 -3.80 21.36
N TYR A 125 -7.10 -4.42 20.39
CA TYR A 125 -7.26 -3.83 19.07
C TYR A 125 -8.69 -4.02 18.56
N THR A 126 -9.08 -3.15 17.63
CA THR A 126 -10.25 -3.36 16.77
C THR A 126 -9.78 -3.64 15.36
N CYS A 127 -10.43 -4.58 14.67
CA CYS A 127 -10.16 -4.88 13.27
C CYS A 127 -11.42 -5.30 12.53
N ARG A 128 -11.82 -4.49 11.55
CA ARG A 128 -12.89 -4.84 10.60
C ARG A 128 -12.25 -5.63 9.44
N CYS A 129 -12.38 -6.96 9.48
CA CYS A 129 -12.39 -7.81 8.28
C CYS A 129 -11.06 -8.17 7.57
N TYR A 130 -9.94 -8.38 8.27
CA TYR A 130 -8.75 -9.02 7.65
C TYR A 130 -8.20 -10.19 8.47
N PRO A 131 -8.31 -11.45 8.00
CA PRO A 131 -7.77 -12.61 8.70
C PRO A 131 -6.27 -12.48 9.02
N LEU A 132 -5.48 -11.95 8.08
CA LEU A 132 -4.04 -11.75 8.27
C LEU A 132 -3.73 -10.72 9.36
N VAL A 133 -4.50 -9.63 9.45
CA VAL A 133 -4.35 -8.63 10.52
C VAL A 133 -4.68 -9.25 11.87
N LYS A 134 -5.80 -9.98 11.95
CA LYS A 134 -6.19 -10.67 13.20
C LYS A 134 -5.13 -11.68 13.64
N TYR A 135 -4.58 -12.44 12.71
CA TYR A 135 -3.50 -13.38 12.95
C TYR A 135 -2.24 -12.66 13.47
N ALA A 136 -1.83 -11.57 12.82
CA ALA A 136 -0.65 -10.79 13.21
C ALA A 136 -0.77 -10.16 14.61
N PHE A 137 -1.97 -9.72 15.00
CA PHE A 137 -2.25 -9.25 16.36
C PHE A 137 -2.27 -10.39 17.39
N ALA A 138 -2.96 -11.49 17.09
CA ALA A 138 -3.08 -12.63 18.01
C ALA A 138 -1.72 -13.25 18.36
N THR A 139 -0.83 -13.37 17.37
CA THR A 139 0.55 -13.87 17.56
C THR A 139 1.42 -12.93 18.38
N ARG A 140 0.99 -11.67 18.60
CA ARG A 140 1.63 -10.66 19.47
C ARG A 140 0.93 -10.50 20.82
N GLY A 141 0.04 -11.41 21.18
CA GLY A 141 -0.69 -11.38 22.44
C GLY A 141 -1.74 -10.25 22.53
N PHE A 142 -2.16 -9.67 21.41
CA PHE A 142 -3.25 -8.70 21.43
C PHE A 142 -4.61 -9.40 21.51
N THR A 143 -5.50 -8.85 22.34
CA THR A 143 -6.90 -9.28 22.45
C THR A 143 -7.80 -8.45 21.56
N MET A 144 -8.55 -9.09 20.68
CA MET A 144 -9.52 -8.40 19.83
C MET A 144 -10.75 -7.99 20.63
N LYS A 145 -11.20 -6.75 20.50
CA LYS A 145 -12.52 -6.32 20.99
C LYS A 145 -13.64 -6.96 20.16
N GLN A 146 -14.67 -7.48 20.82
CA GLN A 146 -15.80 -8.11 20.13
C GLN A 146 -16.66 -7.11 19.35
N HIS A 147 -16.90 -5.94 19.93
CA HIS A 147 -17.57 -4.84 19.24
C HIS A 147 -16.54 -3.98 18.50
N GLN A 148 -16.64 -3.96 17.17
CA GLN A 148 -15.65 -3.35 16.28
C GLN A 148 -15.63 -1.81 16.35
N ASP A 149 -16.71 -1.21 16.84
CA ASP A 149 -16.84 0.24 17.04
C ASP A 149 -16.70 0.64 18.52
N ASP A 150 -16.44 -0.33 19.42
CA ASP A 150 -16.05 -0.03 20.79
C ASP A 150 -14.53 0.19 20.86
N TYR A 151 -14.12 1.45 20.66
CA TYR A 151 -12.72 1.86 20.78
C TYR A 151 -12.28 1.98 22.24
N LYS A 152 -13.21 1.85 23.21
CA LYS A 152 -12.89 2.02 24.62
C LYS A 152 -11.88 0.97 25.06
N ASN A 153 -10.70 1.43 25.48
CA ASN A 153 -9.55 0.62 25.88
C ASN A 153 -8.83 -0.11 24.73
N ALA A 154 -9.15 0.14 23.45
CA ALA A 154 -8.36 -0.37 22.33
C ALA A 154 -7.14 0.54 22.11
N TRP A 155 -5.94 -0.02 22.15
CA TRP A 155 -4.72 0.71 21.86
C TRP A 155 -4.59 0.99 20.36
N ILE A 156 -4.75 -0.04 19.53
CA ILE A 156 -4.64 0.07 18.08
C ILE A 156 -6.01 -0.07 17.44
N ILE A 157 -6.41 0.94 16.66
CA ILE A 157 -7.69 0.97 15.95
C ILE A 157 -7.41 0.73 14.47
N TRP A 158 -7.49 -0.55 14.06
CA TRP A 158 -7.25 -0.93 12.66
C TRP A 158 -8.56 -0.98 11.88
N LYS A 159 -8.79 -0.05 10.96
CA LYS A 159 -9.96 -0.06 10.06
C LYS A 159 -9.57 -0.20 8.60
N THR A 160 -10.51 -0.71 7.81
CA THR A 160 -10.44 -0.76 6.34
C THR A 160 -10.79 0.59 5.69
N GLY A 161 -11.60 1.38 6.39
CA GLY A 161 -12.10 2.67 5.95
C GLY A 161 -11.68 3.74 6.94
N THR A 162 -11.64 4.97 6.47
CA THR A 162 -11.23 6.10 7.32
C THR A 162 -12.38 6.66 8.17
N ASP A 163 -13.43 5.88 8.42
CA ASP A 163 -14.55 6.19 9.31
C ASP A 163 -14.17 5.95 10.79
N ILE A 164 -13.00 6.42 11.18
CA ILE A 164 -12.58 6.49 12.58
C ILE A 164 -12.96 7.88 13.07
N ASP A 165 -13.80 7.93 14.10
CA ASP A 165 -14.07 9.17 14.83
C ASP A 165 -12.84 9.49 15.68
N MET A 166 -11.93 10.29 15.12
CA MET A 166 -10.67 10.65 15.79
C MET A 166 -10.86 11.65 16.92
N GLU A 167 -11.98 12.39 16.94
CA GLU A 167 -12.28 13.40 17.96
C GLU A 167 -12.63 12.76 19.32
N SER A 168 -13.10 11.51 19.33
CA SER A 168 -13.41 10.76 20.55
C SER A 168 -12.28 9.86 21.05
N LEU A 169 -11.13 9.84 20.36
CA LEU A 169 -9.98 9.04 20.76
C LEU A 169 -9.16 9.72 21.87
N LEU A 170 -8.29 8.94 22.51
CA LEU A 170 -7.39 9.39 23.57
C LEU A 170 -5.94 9.48 23.08
N PRO A 171 -5.07 10.28 23.74
CA PRO A 171 -3.69 10.52 23.29
C PRO A 171 -2.87 9.26 23.00
N TRP A 172 -3.05 8.23 23.83
CA TRP A 172 -2.34 6.95 23.74
C TRP A 172 -2.88 6.01 22.66
N GLN A 173 -4.03 6.30 22.05
CA GLN A 173 -4.61 5.47 20.99
C GLN A 173 -3.91 5.70 19.66
N ARG A 174 -3.85 4.67 18.81
CA ARG A 174 -3.18 4.68 17.51
C ARG A 174 -4.14 4.22 16.42
N PRO A 175 -4.79 5.15 15.70
CA PRO A 175 -5.62 4.80 14.55
C PRO A 175 -4.76 4.46 13.32
N SER A 176 -5.22 3.50 12.51
CA SER A 176 -4.56 3.04 11.27
C SER A 176 -4.85 3.91 10.04
N HIS A 177 -5.28 5.15 10.28
CA HIS A 177 -5.56 6.18 9.29
C HIS A 177 -5.24 7.54 9.88
N PHE A 178 -4.99 8.54 9.03
CA PHE A 178 -4.72 9.92 9.47
C PHE A 178 -5.52 10.98 8.71
N PRO A 179 -5.69 12.19 9.27
CA PRO A 179 -6.35 13.30 8.58
C PRO A 179 -5.66 13.65 7.27
N GLY A 180 -6.44 13.81 6.21
CA GLY A 180 -5.92 14.12 4.87
C GLY A 180 -5.50 12.90 4.05
N GLU A 181 -5.44 11.68 4.61
CA GLU A 181 -5.06 10.46 3.88
C GLU A 181 -5.97 10.20 2.66
N ARG A 182 -7.29 10.40 2.80
CA ARG A 182 -8.28 10.29 1.71
C ARG A 182 -8.00 11.21 0.52
N LEU A 183 -7.26 12.30 0.72
CA LEU A 183 -6.94 13.25 -0.34
C LEU A 183 -5.86 12.67 -1.28
N MET A 184 -5.00 11.77 -0.78
CA MET A 184 -3.99 11.06 -1.59
C MET A 184 -4.60 9.96 -2.48
N ASP A 185 -5.62 9.25 -1.98
CA ASP A 185 -6.28 8.17 -2.72
C ASP A 185 -7.21 8.65 -3.85
N ARG A 186 -7.74 9.88 -3.72
CA ARG A 186 -8.58 10.49 -4.74
C ARG A 186 -7.72 11.07 -5.85
N LYS A 187 -7.67 10.38 -6.98
CA LYS A 187 -6.85 10.72 -8.16
C LYS A 187 -6.84 12.21 -8.54
N GLY A 188 -8.02 12.84 -8.64
CA GLY A 188 -8.11 14.27 -8.97
C GLY A 188 -7.53 15.18 -7.88
N THR A 189 -7.82 14.90 -6.61
CA THR A 189 -7.25 15.66 -5.49
C THR A 189 -5.74 15.46 -5.35
N MET A 190 -5.27 14.22 -5.54
CA MET A 190 -3.84 13.89 -5.56
C MET A 190 -3.11 14.71 -6.62
N TYR A 191 -3.62 14.72 -7.84
CA TYR A 191 -3.06 15.51 -8.93
C TYR A 191 -3.07 17.02 -8.63
N GLN A 192 -4.15 17.56 -8.07
CA GLN A 192 -4.21 18.98 -7.69
C GLN A 192 -3.14 19.35 -6.66
N VAL A 193 -2.97 18.54 -5.61
CA VAL A 193 -1.98 18.79 -4.56
C VAL A 193 -0.56 18.72 -5.11
N LEU A 194 -0.27 17.70 -5.93
CA LEU A 194 1.03 17.56 -6.61
C LEU A 194 1.31 18.76 -7.53
N ARG A 195 0.36 19.15 -8.38
CA ARG A 195 0.49 20.31 -9.28
C ARG A 195 0.74 21.61 -8.53
N GLN A 196 0.01 21.85 -7.44
CA GLN A 196 0.21 23.03 -6.58
C GLN A 196 1.57 23.01 -5.88
N TYR A 197 2.05 21.85 -5.47
CA TYR A 197 3.39 21.71 -4.88
C TYR A 197 4.49 21.95 -5.91
N SER A 198 4.36 21.35 -7.10
CA SER A 198 5.27 21.54 -8.24
C SER A 198 5.44 23.01 -8.60
N LEU A 199 4.34 23.75 -8.75
CA LEU A 199 4.38 25.19 -9.06
C LEU A 199 5.04 26.03 -7.95
N ARG A 200 4.82 25.67 -6.68
CA ARG A 200 5.36 26.43 -5.54
C ARG A 200 6.83 26.13 -5.24
N GLN A 201 7.27 24.89 -5.48
CA GLN A 201 8.60 24.41 -5.11
C GLN A 201 9.52 24.20 -6.32
N ASN A 202 9.02 24.45 -7.54
CA ASN A 202 9.71 24.19 -8.80
C ASN A 202 10.22 22.74 -8.92
N VAL A 203 9.41 21.78 -8.45
CA VAL A 203 9.71 20.35 -8.53
C VAL A 203 8.97 19.77 -9.74
N PRO A 204 9.64 19.15 -10.72
CA PRO A 204 8.97 18.55 -11.87
C PRO A 204 8.13 17.35 -11.47
N LEU A 205 6.98 17.17 -12.12
CA LEU A 205 6.12 15.99 -12.00
C LEU A 205 6.31 15.05 -13.20
N ASP A 206 7.56 14.82 -13.58
CA ASP A 206 7.97 13.97 -14.70
C ASP A 206 7.50 12.51 -14.58
N PHE A 207 7.15 12.08 -13.35
CA PHE A 207 6.60 10.77 -13.01
C PHE A 207 5.07 10.70 -13.04
N VAL A 208 4.36 11.81 -13.28
CA VAL A 208 2.90 11.83 -13.41
C VAL A 208 2.55 11.99 -14.89
N PRO A 209 1.76 11.10 -15.49
CA PRO A 209 1.33 11.27 -16.87
C PRO A 209 0.48 12.53 -17.03
N GLU A 210 0.44 13.10 -18.23
CA GLU A 210 -0.35 14.30 -18.51
C GLU A 210 -1.81 14.08 -18.08
N THR A 211 -2.32 14.91 -17.17
CA THR A 211 -3.60 14.69 -16.50
C THR A 211 -4.45 15.96 -16.51
N PHE A 212 -5.75 15.79 -16.77
CA PHE A 212 -6.76 16.85 -16.74
C PHE A 212 -7.94 16.45 -15.87
N ILE A 213 -8.45 17.42 -15.12
CA ILE A 213 -9.59 17.25 -14.23
C ILE A 213 -10.86 17.70 -14.96
N LEU A 214 -11.66 16.75 -15.42
CA LEU A 214 -12.82 17.04 -16.28
C LEU A 214 -14.01 17.67 -15.55
N TYR A 215 -13.92 17.81 -14.22
CA TYR A 215 -14.88 18.56 -13.41
C TYR A 215 -14.41 19.97 -13.01
N ASP A 216 -13.27 20.41 -13.54
CA ASP A 216 -12.75 21.77 -13.46
C ASP A 216 -12.81 22.40 -14.85
N ASP A 217 -13.42 23.57 -14.99
CA ASP A 217 -13.65 24.20 -16.30
C ASP A 217 -12.33 24.52 -17.03
N LYS A 218 -11.30 24.94 -16.29
CA LYS A 218 -10.01 25.31 -16.88
C LYS A 218 -9.30 24.08 -17.42
N ASP A 219 -9.23 23.01 -16.64
CA ASP A 219 -8.59 21.77 -17.09
C ASP A 219 -9.42 21.06 -18.16
N LYS A 220 -10.76 21.16 -18.14
CA LYS A 220 -11.61 20.68 -19.24
C LYS A 220 -11.26 21.38 -20.56
N ASN A 221 -11.26 22.72 -20.57
CA ASN A 221 -11.00 23.49 -21.78
C ASN A 221 -9.57 23.24 -22.30
N ARG A 222 -8.59 23.13 -21.39
CA ARG A 222 -7.21 22.74 -21.75
C ARG A 222 -7.14 21.35 -22.36
N PHE A 223 -7.98 20.41 -21.92
CA PHE A 223 -8.03 19.07 -22.52
C PHE A 223 -8.62 19.11 -23.94
N VAL A 224 -9.71 19.86 -24.15
CA VAL A 224 -10.28 20.06 -25.50
C VAL A 224 -9.25 20.67 -26.44
N GLU A 225 -8.59 21.76 -26.02
CA GLU A 225 -7.49 22.38 -26.77
C GLU A 225 -6.34 21.39 -27.01
N ARG A 226 -6.01 20.56 -26.02
CA ARG A 226 -4.97 19.52 -26.17
C ARG A 226 -5.35 18.49 -27.22
N LEU A 227 -6.64 18.12 -27.33
CA LEU A 227 -7.14 17.22 -28.38
C LEU A 227 -7.02 17.85 -29.76
N ASP A 228 -7.39 19.13 -29.91
CA ASP A 228 -7.28 19.87 -31.16
C ASP A 228 -5.81 20.04 -31.61
N ASN A 229 -4.88 20.07 -30.65
CA ASN A 229 -3.44 20.17 -30.87
C ASN A 229 -2.72 18.81 -30.76
N GLY A 230 -3.14 17.85 -31.60
CA GLY A 230 -2.50 16.53 -31.74
C GLY A 230 -2.77 15.54 -30.59
N GLY A 231 -3.69 15.86 -29.67
CA GLY A 231 -4.09 14.94 -28.61
C GLY A 231 -4.96 13.80 -29.13
N MET A 232 -5.63 13.99 -30.28
CA MET A 232 -6.39 12.93 -30.96
C MET A 232 -5.52 11.76 -31.46
N ASP A 233 -4.23 11.99 -31.71
CA ASP A 233 -3.25 10.97 -32.12
C ASP A 233 -2.70 10.14 -30.94
N MET A 234 -3.13 10.45 -29.72
CA MET A 234 -2.60 9.88 -28.49
C MET A 234 -3.65 8.99 -27.82
N PRO A 235 -3.24 7.88 -27.18
CA PRO A 235 -4.13 7.12 -26.32
C PRO A 235 -4.33 7.81 -24.96
N TRP A 236 -5.55 7.72 -24.44
CA TRP A 236 -5.96 8.29 -23.16
C TRP A 236 -6.62 7.25 -22.26
N VAL A 237 -6.63 7.55 -20.96
CA VAL A 237 -7.31 6.76 -19.94
C VAL A 237 -8.27 7.65 -19.18
N LEU A 238 -9.56 7.43 -19.37
CA LEU A 238 -10.61 8.08 -18.61
C LEU A 238 -10.84 7.33 -17.30
N LYS A 239 -10.66 8.00 -16.16
CA LYS A 239 -10.75 7.38 -14.82
C LYS A 239 -11.80 8.09 -13.97
N ARG A 240 -12.70 7.31 -13.35
CA ARG A 240 -13.57 7.80 -12.27
C ARG A 240 -12.74 8.03 -11.00
N SER A 241 -12.76 9.25 -10.47
CA SER A 241 -11.93 9.71 -9.34
C SER A 241 -12.13 8.91 -8.05
N LYS A 242 -13.34 8.35 -7.84
CA LYS A 242 -13.69 7.54 -6.65
C LYS A 242 -13.75 6.03 -6.91
N ALA A 243 -13.41 5.60 -8.13
CA ALA A 243 -13.50 4.19 -8.47
C ALA A 243 -12.14 3.49 -8.26
N SER A 244 -12.23 2.22 -7.86
CA SER A 244 -11.10 1.34 -7.59
C SER A 244 -11.34 -0.03 -8.22
N ARG A 245 -10.27 -0.83 -8.32
CA ARG A 245 -10.29 -2.22 -8.86
C ARG A 245 -10.65 -2.31 -10.35
N GLY A 246 -10.17 -1.36 -11.16
CA GLY A 246 -10.42 -1.33 -12.60
C GLY A 246 -11.83 -0.93 -13.02
N ARG A 247 -12.75 -0.74 -12.07
CA ARG A 247 -14.09 -0.20 -12.36
C ARG A 247 -13.97 1.27 -12.72
N GLY A 248 -14.62 1.70 -13.80
CA GLY A 248 -14.61 3.10 -14.23
C GLY A 248 -13.27 3.58 -14.79
N VAL A 249 -12.49 2.67 -15.36
CA VAL A 249 -11.34 2.96 -16.22
C VAL A 249 -11.75 2.62 -17.64
N THR A 250 -11.66 3.59 -18.55
CA THR A 250 -11.95 3.40 -19.97
C THR A 250 -10.70 3.77 -20.75
N MET A 251 -10.23 2.83 -21.57
CA MET A 251 -9.18 3.03 -22.55
C MET A 251 -9.76 3.76 -23.76
N LEU A 252 -9.11 4.82 -24.20
CA LEU A 252 -9.52 5.63 -25.35
C LEU A 252 -8.35 5.63 -26.33
N GLY A 253 -8.46 4.87 -27.40
CA GLY A 253 -7.42 4.79 -28.42
C GLY A 253 -7.33 6.07 -29.27
N PRO A 254 -6.20 6.27 -29.99
CA PRO A 254 -6.08 7.35 -30.96
C PRO A 254 -7.24 7.29 -31.95
N HIS A 255 -7.89 8.43 -32.20
CA HIS A 255 -9.05 8.54 -33.10
C HIS A 255 -10.15 7.49 -32.85
N SER A 256 -10.31 6.98 -31.63
CA SER A 256 -11.40 6.06 -31.34
C SER A 256 -12.75 6.80 -31.34
N THR A 257 -13.84 6.08 -31.57
CA THR A 257 -15.19 6.66 -31.53
C THR A 257 -15.48 7.23 -30.14
N GLU A 258 -15.06 6.54 -29.09
CA GLU A 258 -15.21 6.95 -27.69
C GLU A 258 -14.44 8.24 -27.38
N LEU A 259 -13.24 8.41 -27.95
CA LEU A 259 -12.46 9.63 -27.78
C LEU A 259 -13.13 10.83 -28.46
N ARG A 260 -13.62 10.64 -29.71
CA ARG A 260 -14.40 11.66 -30.42
C ARG A 260 -15.68 12.03 -29.67
N THR A 261 -16.45 11.03 -29.23
CA THR A 261 -17.66 11.27 -28.44
C THR A 261 -17.35 12.03 -27.15
N LEU A 262 -16.26 11.66 -26.44
CA LEU A 262 -15.86 12.40 -25.24
C LEU A 262 -15.48 13.85 -25.57
N ARG A 263 -14.79 14.10 -26.69
CA ARG A 263 -14.44 15.45 -27.14
C ARG A 263 -15.69 16.30 -27.39
N ASP A 264 -16.65 15.77 -28.13
CA ASP A 264 -17.92 16.45 -28.43
C ASP A 264 -18.77 16.68 -27.17
N GLU A 265 -18.75 15.72 -26.23
CA GLU A 265 -19.39 15.88 -24.91
C GLU A 265 -18.78 17.02 -24.09
N LEU A 266 -17.49 17.33 -24.26
CA LEU A 266 -16.78 18.30 -23.42
C LEU A 266 -16.77 19.72 -24.00
N GLU A 267 -16.88 19.87 -25.32
CA GLU A 267 -16.85 21.17 -26.02
C GLU A 267 -18.02 22.07 -25.58
N ASP A 268 -19.25 21.59 -25.73
CA ASP A 268 -20.47 22.35 -25.39
C ASP A 268 -21.24 21.75 -24.19
N GLY A 269 -20.77 20.63 -23.65
CA GLY A 269 -21.47 19.90 -22.61
C GLY A 269 -21.03 20.21 -21.18
N PRO A 270 -21.81 19.70 -20.21
CA PRO A 270 -21.53 19.90 -18.80
C PRO A 270 -20.27 19.16 -18.37
N ASN A 271 -19.65 19.67 -17.31
CA ASN A 271 -18.49 19.06 -16.68
C ASN A 271 -18.73 17.60 -16.30
N LYS A 272 -17.75 16.74 -16.57
CA LYS A 272 -17.84 15.30 -16.26
C LYS A 272 -17.51 15.06 -14.79
N THR A 273 -18.51 15.26 -13.94
CA THR A 273 -18.38 15.20 -12.47
C THR A 273 -17.60 13.96 -12.02
N GLY A 274 -16.54 14.19 -11.25
CA GLY A 274 -15.74 13.12 -10.65
C GLY A 274 -14.91 12.29 -11.63
N HIS A 275 -14.61 12.79 -12.83
CA HIS A 275 -13.68 12.13 -13.77
C HIS A 275 -12.37 12.91 -13.91
N ILE A 276 -11.29 12.17 -14.11
CA ILE A 276 -10.05 12.70 -14.66
C ILE A 276 -9.76 11.96 -15.97
N ILE A 277 -9.04 12.62 -16.86
CA ILE A 277 -8.45 11.98 -18.04
C ILE A 277 -6.94 12.12 -17.97
N GLN A 278 -6.24 11.06 -18.35
CA GLN A 278 -4.80 10.98 -18.26
C GLN A 278 -4.25 10.37 -19.54
N SER A 279 -3.12 10.88 -20.04
CA SER A 279 -2.42 10.26 -21.18
C SER A 279 -2.07 8.81 -20.82
N TYR A 280 -2.35 7.87 -21.70
CA TYR A 280 -1.88 6.50 -21.52
C TYR A 280 -0.36 6.48 -21.64
N ILE A 281 0.30 5.81 -20.70
CA ILE A 281 1.75 5.63 -20.72
C ILE A 281 2.03 4.61 -21.82
N ARG A 282 2.67 5.06 -22.90
CA ARG A 282 3.11 4.23 -24.02
C ARG A 282 4.53 3.73 -23.77
N ASN A 283 5.00 2.85 -24.65
CA ASN A 283 6.35 2.28 -24.56
C ASN A 283 6.54 1.55 -23.23
N GLU A 284 5.51 0.85 -22.74
CA GLU A 284 5.57 0.20 -21.44
C GLU A 284 6.53 -0.99 -21.48
N TRP A 285 7.32 -1.15 -20.42
CA TRP A 285 8.05 -2.40 -20.20
C TRP A 285 7.05 -3.49 -19.83
N THR A 286 7.28 -4.70 -20.34
CA THR A 286 6.36 -5.83 -20.14
C THR A 286 7.08 -6.98 -19.45
N PHE A 287 6.39 -7.62 -18.51
CA PHE A 287 6.86 -8.84 -17.88
C PHE A 287 6.45 -10.02 -18.78
N GLN A 288 7.41 -10.61 -19.50
CA GLN A 288 7.17 -11.71 -20.43
C GLN A 288 6.04 -11.41 -21.46
N GLY A 289 5.99 -10.18 -21.97
CA GLY A 289 4.98 -9.76 -22.96
C GLY A 289 3.63 -9.32 -22.37
N HIS A 290 3.46 -9.37 -21.05
CA HIS A 290 2.28 -8.86 -20.36
C HIS A 290 2.56 -7.48 -19.75
N LYS A 291 1.62 -6.53 -19.91
CA LYS A 291 1.65 -5.28 -19.16
C LYS A 291 1.72 -5.59 -17.67
N CYS A 292 2.55 -4.88 -16.92
CA CYS A 292 2.63 -5.06 -15.48
C CYS A 292 2.64 -3.73 -14.73
N ASP A 293 2.09 -3.74 -13.53
CA ASP A 293 2.28 -2.67 -12.56
C ASP A 293 2.99 -3.20 -11.31
N LEU A 294 3.72 -2.32 -10.65
CA LEU A 294 4.37 -2.56 -9.38
C LEU A 294 3.46 -2.05 -8.27
N ARG A 295 2.93 -2.97 -7.46
CA ARG A 295 2.32 -2.65 -6.17
C ARG A 295 3.44 -2.63 -5.15
N VAL A 296 3.66 -1.48 -4.51
CA VAL A 296 4.57 -1.36 -3.36
C VAL A 296 3.78 -1.04 -2.10
N TYR A 297 4.34 -1.35 -0.93
CA TYR A 297 3.73 -1.04 0.35
C TYR A 297 4.41 0.17 0.97
N VAL A 298 3.60 1.09 1.50
CA VAL A 298 4.07 2.32 2.11
C VAL A 298 3.58 2.38 3.54
N LEU A 299 4.50 2.41 4.50
CA LEU A 299 4.19 2.53 5.91
C LEU A 299 4.44 3.98 6.35
N VAL A 300 3.37 4.68 6.68
CA VAL A 300 3.44 5.91 7.47
C VAL A 300 3.52 5.48 8.93
N ALA A 301 4.73 5.44 9.48
CA ALA A 301 4.99 4.93 10.83
C ALA A 301 4.59 5.94 11.92
N SER A 302 4.66 7.23 11.58
CA SER A 302 4.24 8.33 12.44
C SER A 302 3.87 9.53 11.57
N ILE A 303 2.96 10.37 12.06
CA ILE A 303 2.65 11.68 11.48
C ILE A 303 3.15 12.85 12.34
N GLN A 304 3.62 12.58 13.55
CA GLN A 304 4.18 13.57 14.47
C GLN A 304 5.45 13.03 15.15
N PRO A 305 6.64 13.23 14.55
CA PRO A 305 6.91 13.77 13.20
C PRO A 305 6.51 12.81 12.06
N LEU A 306 6.37 13.33 10.83
CA LEU A 306 6.03 12.51 9.66
C LEU A 306 7.21 11.59 9.27
N ILE A 307 7.02 10.28 9.40
CA ILE A 307 7.98 9.22 9.06
C ILE A 307 7.32 8.26 8.07
N VAL A 308 7.93 8.10 6.90
CA VAL A 308 7.40 7.26 5.81
C VAL A 308 8.45 6.27 5.35
N TYR A 309 8.03 5.02 5.24
CA TYR A 309 8.81 3.88 4.83
C TYR A 309 8.24 3.22 3.57
N TYR A 310 9.13 2.66 2.76
CA TYR A 310 8.87 1.90 1.54
C TYR A 310 9.19 0.42 1.75
N HIS A 311 8.41 -0.47 1.14
CA HIS A 311 8.70 -1.89 1.06
C HIS A 311 8.31 -2.43 -0.32
N ASP A 312 9.20 -3.24 -0.91
CA ASP A 312 8.92 -3.98 -2.15
C ASP A 312 7.64 -4.81 -1.99
N GLY A 313 6.71 -4.70 -2.93
CA GLY A 313 5.46 -5.44 -2.83
C GLY A 313 5.41 -6.59 -3.83
N ILE A 314 4.47 -6.51 -4.74
CA ILE A 314 4.23 -7.50 -5.79
C ILE A 314 4.18 -6.82 -7.14
N VAL A 315 4.46 -7.60 -8.18
CA VAL A 315 4.18 -7.21 -9.56
C VAL A 315 2.86 -7.86 -9.98
N ARG A 316 1.97 -7.06 -10.55
CA ARG A 316 0.68 -7.52 -11.07
C ARG A 316 0.71 -7.42 -12.58
N THR A 317 0.53 -8.54 -13.25
CA THR A 317 0.53 -8.60 -14.71
C THR A 317 -0.90 -8.68 -15.23
N ALA A 318 -1.13 -8.11 -16.41
CA ALA A 318 -2.30 -8.35 -17.22
C ALA A 318 -2.37 -9.83 -17.65
N ILE A 319 -3.56 -10.32 -18.02
CA ILE A 319 -3.72 -11.68 -18.57
C ILE A 319 -3.50 -11.69 -20.08
N GLY A 320 -3.94 -10.65 -20.79
CA GLY A 320 -3.71 -10.49 -22.21
C GLY A 320 -2.26 -10.12 -22.49
N LEU A 321 -1.78 -10.46 -23.68
CA LEU A 321 -0.54 -9.91 -24.20
C LEU A 321 -0.71 -8.41 -24.42
N HIS A 322 0.32 -7.65 -24.07
CA HIS A 322 0.33 -6.20 -24.24
C HIS A 322 0.26 -5.85 -25.74
N ASN A 323 -0.62 -4.91 -26.10
CA ASN A 323 -0.77 -4.47 -27.47
C ASN A 323 -1.17 -2.98 -27.51
N GLU A 324 -0.22 -2.09 -27.83
CA GLU A 324 -0.50 -0.64 -27.95
C GLU A 324 -1.17 -0.24 -29.28
N GLU A 325 -1.53 -1.21 -30.13
CA GLU A 325 -2.27 -0.98 -31.38
C GLU A 325 -3.78 -1.18 -31.23
N ASP A 326 -4.22 -1.92 -30.19
CA ASP A 326 -5.64 -2.21 -29.93
C ASP A 326 -6.03 -1.94 -28.48
N PHE A 327 -6.60 -0.76 -28.25
CA PHE A 327 -7.08 -0.31 -26.93
C PHE A 327 -8.47 -0.85 -26.56
N GLY A 328 -9.12 -1.63 -27.42
CA GLY A 328 -10.44 -2.22 -27.17
C GLY A 328 -10.39 -3.39 -26.18
N GLU A 329 -9.28 -4.12 -26.11
CA GLU A 329 -9.12 -5.28 -25.22
C GLU A 329 -8.60 -4.89 -23.83
N SER A 330 -9.53 -4.67 -22.91
CA SER A 330 -9.22 -4.33 -21.51
C SER A 330 -8.23 -5.29 -20.81
N LYS A 331 -8.20 -6.58 -21.17
CA LYS A 331 -7.32 -7.59 -20.55
C LYS A 331 -5.85 -7.43 -20.94
N ALA A 332 -5.52 -6.70 -22.00
CA ALA A 332 -4.16 -6.35 -22.38
C ALA A 332 -3.65 -5.14 -21.59
N HIS A 333 -4.55 -4.23 -21.20
CA HIS A 333 -4.20 -2.93 -20.64
C HIS A 333 -4.47 -2.76 -19.14
N LEU A 334 -5.24 -3.67 -18.53
CA LEU A 334 -5.58 -3.62 -17.10
C LEU A 334 -4.99 -4.82 -16.35
N THR A 335 -4.27 -4.50 -15.28
CA THR A 335 -3.53 -5.45 -14.41
C THR A 335 -4.32 -5.85 -13.15
N ASN A 336 -5.55 -5.35 -12.98
CA ASN A 336 -6.31 -5.52 -11.75
C ASN A 336 -6.85 -6.96 -11.57
N VAL A 337 -6.32 -7.63 -10.55
CA VAL A 337 -6.60 -9.04 -10.22
C VAL A 337 -8.09 -9.37 -10.07
N SER A 338 -8.95 -8.43 -9.64
CA SER A 338 -10.39 -8.70 -9.48
C SER A 338 -11.13 -8.92 -10.80
N GLN A 339 -10.70 -8.30 -11.90
CA GLN A 339 -11.25 -8.56 -13.24
C GLN A 339 -10.72 -9.88 -13.81
N ASN A 340 -9.64 -10.40 -13.23
CA ASN A 340 -8.87 -11.53 -13.71
C ASN A 340 -9.30 -12.88 -13.11
N LYS A 341 -10.17 -12.89 -12.08
CA LYS A 341 -10.61 -14.13 -11.38
C LYS A 341 -11.56 -15.01 -12.18
N GLN A 342 -12.11 -14.53 -13.30
CA GLN A 342 -13.11 -15.29 -14.06
C GLN A 342 -12.52 -16.27 -15.07
N ASN A 343 -11.22 -16.19 -15.37
CA ASN A 343 -10.58 -17.09 -16.32
C ASN A 343 -9.48 -17.90 -15.63
N ARG A 344 -9.66 -19.23 -15.55
CA ARG A 344 -8.61 -20.17 -15.13
C ARG A 344 -7.57 -20.27 -16.25
N THR A 345 -6.73 -19.25 -16.40
CA THR A 345 -5.57 -19.30 -17.30
C THR A 345 -4.40 -20.00 -16.60
N ALA A 346 -3.52 -20.65 -17.37
CA ALA A 346 -2.25 -21.18 -16.86
C ALA A 346 -1.28 -20.06 -16.40
N TRP A 347 -1.52 -18.82 -16.83
CA TRP A 347 -0.73 -17.66 -16.44
C TRP A 347 -1.04 -17.22 -15.00
N GLU A 348 -0.01 -17.17 -14.17
CA GLU A 348 -0.07 -16.65 -12.81
C GLU A 348 0.11 -15.12 -12.83
N PRO A 349 -0.92 -14.30 -12.51
CA PRO A 349 -0.86 -12.86 -12.74
C PRO A 349 -0.13 -12.06 -11.65
N VAL A 350 0.43 -12.73 -10.65
CA VAL A 350 1.15 -12.10 -9.54
C VAL A 350 2.57 -12.65 -9.54
N LYS A 351 3.55 -11.74 -9.42
CA LYS A 351 4.98 -12.05 -9.32
C LYS A 351 5.58 -11.30 -8.14
N MET A 352 6.70 -11.79 -7.64
CA MET A 352 7.47 -11.16 -6.57
C MET A 352 8.58 -10.28 -7.16
N PHE A 353 9.15 -9.36 -6.36
CA PHE A 353 10.18 -8.43 -6.81
C PHE A 353 11.52 -9.11 -7.17
N ASP A 354 11.81 -10.29 -6.64
CA ASP A 354 12.96 -11.12 -7.04
C ASP A 354 12.83 -11.63 -8.48
N GLN A 355 11.60 -11.98 -8.89
CA GLN A 355 11.29 -12.37 -10.27
C GLN A 355 11.38 -11.15 -11.20
N LEU A 356 10.94 -9.98 -10.74
CA LEU A 356 11.10 -8.72 -11.48
C LEU A 356 12.56 -8.38 -11.71
N ASP A 357 13.39 -8.46 -10.67
CA ASP A 357 14.83 -8.20 -10.77
C ASP A 357 15.45 -9.12 -11.84
N THR A 358 15.18 -10.42 -11.78
CA THR A 358 15.69 -11.38 -12.78
C THR A 358 15.34 -10.98 -14.21
N GLU A 359 14.07 -10.66 -14.50
CA GLU A 359 13.61 -10.24 -15.82
C GLU A 359 14.23 -8.90 -16.27
N LEU A 360 14.40 -7.95 -15.34
CA LEU A 360 15.00 -6.66 -15.62
C LEU A 360 16.50 -6.77 -15.90
N GLN A 361 17.22 -7.67 -15.22
CA GLN A 361 18.63 -7.94 -15.50
C GLN A 361 18.80 -8.52 -16.90
N GLU A 362 17.93 -9.44 -17.31
CA GLU A 362 17.93 -9.98 -18.68
C GLU A 362 17.54 -8.92 -19.72
N TYR A 363 16.57 -8.07 -19.41
CA TYR A 363 16.19 -6.94 -20.26
C TYR A 363 17.35 -5.95 -20.43
N SER A 364 18.00 -5.53 -19.34
CA SER A 364 19.14 -4.61 -19.38
C SER A 364 20.31 -5.18 -20.18
N LYS A 365 20.62 -6.48 -20.04
CA LYS A 365 21.63 -7.16 -20.85
C LYS A 365 21.29 -7.17 -22.35
N ARG A 366 20.01 -7.33 -22.71
CA ARG A 366 19.56 -7.35 -24.11
C ARG A 366 19.60 -5.97 -24.76
N GLU A 367 19.16 -4.94 -24.05
CA GLU A 367 19.20 -3.56 -24.57
C GLU A 367 20.62 -2.96 -24.54
N GLY A 368 21.48 -3.47 -23.65
CA GLY A 368 22.91 -3.14 -23.58
C GLY A 368 23.15 -1.64 -23.35
N ALA A 369 23.99 -1.05 -24.21
CA ALA A 369 24.40 0.36 -24.09
C ALA A 369 23.24 1.37 -24.24
N LYS A 370 22.07 0.96 -24.75
CA LYS A 370 20.93 1.87 -24.90
C LYS A 370 20.36 2.34 -23.55
N LEU A 371 20.30 1.44 -22.56
CA LEU A 371 19.81 1.79 -21.23
C LEU A 371 20.91 2.35 -20.34
N ASN A 372 22.14 1.85 -20.48
CA ASN A 372 23.28 2.23 -19.63
C ASN A 372 22.98 2.12 -18.11
N ILE A 373 22.16 1.13 -17.70
CA ILE A 373 21.77 0.91 -16.31
C ILE A 373 22.33 -0.45 -15.84
N SER A 374 23.33 -0.41 -14.96
CA SER A 374 23.99 -1.62 -14.43
C SER A 374 23.18 -2.36 -13.36
N ASP A 375 22.29 -1.64 -12.67
CA ASP A 375 21.45 -2.17 -11.59
C ASP A 375 20.00 -1.68 -11.77
N PRO A 376 19.23 -2.34 -12.67
CA PRO A 376 17.91 -1.86 -13.06
C PRO A 376 16.91 -1.88 -11.90
N ILE A 377 16.96 -2.88 -11.02
CA ILE A 377 16.02 -2.96 -9.90
C ILE A 377 16.26 -1.83 -8.90
N ASN A 378 17.51 -1.51 -8.56
CA ASN A 378 17.78 -0.40 -7.64
C ASN A 378 17.55 0.96 -8.28
N HIS A 379 17.79 1.10 -9.60
CA HIS A 379 17.39 2.28 -10.36
C HIS A 379 15.87 2.54 -10.24
N ILE A 380 15.04 1.52 -10.42
CA ILE A 380 13.58 1.60 -10.25
C ILE A 380 13.19 1.89 -8.79
N ARG A 381 13.76 1.18 -7.81
CA ARG A 381 13.50 1.42 -6.38
C ARG A 381 13.81 2.87 -5.99
N ASN A 382 14.92 3.43 -6.46
CA ASN A 382 15.31 4.80 -6.15
C ASN A 382 14.35 5.83 -6.75
N GLN A 383 13.89 5.63 -7.99
CA GLN A 383 12.83 6.46 -8.56
C GLN A 383 11.53 6.37 -7.76
N ILE A 384 11.09 5.16 -7.36
CA ILE A 384 9.89 4.98 -6.53
C ILE A 384 10.01 5.74 -5.20
N LYS A 385 11.15 5.59 -4.50
CA LYS A 385 11.41 6.30 -3.24
C LYS A 385 11.41 7.82 -3.44
N ARG A 386 12.05 8.33 -4.50
CA ARG A 386 12.02 9.76 -4.86
C ARG A 386 10.58 10.24 -5.05
N ILE A 387 9.78 9.51 -5.83
CA ILE A 387 8.38 9.85 -6.11
C ILE A 387 7.55 9.87 -4.82
N LEU A 388 7.67 8.83 -3.99
CA LEU A 388 6.98 8.76 -2.69
C LEU A 388 7.38 9.93 -1.79
N GLY A 389 8.68 10.28 -1.73
CA GLY A 389 9.16 11.46 -1.02
C GLY A 389 8.43 12.73 -1.47
N VAL A 390 8.39 12.99 -2.78
CA VAL A 390 7.69 14.17 -3.35
C VAL A 390 6.20 14.15 -3.01
N VAL A 391 5.54 12.99 -3.10
CA VAL A 391 4.13 12.82 -2.72
C VAL A 391 3.93 13.23 -1.26
N PHE A 392 4.65 12.64 -0.31
CA PHE A 392 4.44 12.95 1.12
C PHE A 392 4.86 14.37 1.49
N ALA A 393 5.89 14.93 0.85
CA ALA A 393 6.23 16.34 0.99
C ALA A 393 5.08 17.27 0.57
N SER A 394 4.44 16.97 -0.57
CA SER A 394 3.31 17.76 -1.09
C SER A 394 2.08 17.72 -0.18
N PHE A 395 1.90 16.62 0.56
CA PHE A 395 0.79 16.40 1.46
C PHE A 395 1.07 16.81 2.92
N LYS A 396 2.31 17.15 3.31
CA LYS A 396 2.67 17.47 4.70
C LYS A 396 1.72 18.48 5.34
N SER A 397 1.39 19.58 4.65
CA SER A 397 0.49 20.61 5.20
C SER A 397 -0.99 20.19 5.30
N ARG A 398 -1.34 19.01 4.79
CA ARG A 398 -2.69 18.41 4.85
C ARG A 398 -2.77 17.27 5.85
N ILE A 399 -1.64 16.85 6.40
CA ILE A 399 -1.52 15.85 7.46
C ILE A 399 -1.29 16.64 8.75
N SER A 400 -2.33 16.79 9.56
CA SER A 400 -2.27 17.57 10.80
C SER A 400 -3.10 16.91 11.89
N LEU A 401 -2.59 16.99 13.12
CA LEU A 401 -3.26 16.57 14.35
C LEU A 401 -3.66 17.75 15.25
N ASN A 402 -3.43 18.99 14.83
CA ASN A 402 -3.52 20.17 15.72
C ASN A 402 -4.85 20.30 16.47
N ASP A 403 -5.94 19.78 15.91
CA ASP A 403 -7.29 19.85 16.48
C ASP A 403 -7.81 18.50 16.98
N LEU A 404 -6.93 17.49 17.11
CA LEU A 404 -7.29 16.13 17.51
C LEU A 404 -6.63 15.73 18.84
N PRO A 405 -7.32 14.95 19.68
CA PRO A 405 -6.81 14.53 20.99
C PRO A 405 -5.80 13.38 20.92
N ILE A 406 -5.34 12.97 19.73
CA ILE A 406 -4.40 11.86 19.53
C ILE A 406 -2.98 12.36 19.33
N ASP A 407 -1.99 11.68 19.91
CA ASP A 407 -0.59 12.08 19.76
C ASP A 407 0.02 11.63 18.43
N ASN A 408 -0.55 10.60 17.81
CA ASN A 408 -0.01 10.00 16.61
C ASN A 408 -1.03 9.14 15.89
N ALA A 409 -0.77 8.89 14.61
CA ALA A 409 -1.47 7.91 13.80
C ALA A 409 -0.49 7.23 12.85
N PHE A 410 -0.90 6.09 12.29
CA PHE A 410 -0.12 5.37 11.30
C PHE A 410 -1.01 4.99 10.12
N ALA A 411 -0.42 4.61 9.00
CA ALA A 411 -1.17 4.00 7.90
C ALA A 411 -0.28 3.03 7.13
N LEU A 412 -0.86 1.91 6.69
CA LEU A 412 -0.25 1.03 5.72
C LEU A 412 -0.99 1.16 4.40
N MET A 413 -0.35 1.81 3.43
CA MET A 413 -0.90 2.18 2.14
C MET A 413 -0.32 1.31 1.03
N GLY A 414 -1.00 1.28 -0.12
CA GLY A 414 -0.44 0.77 -1.37
C GLY A 414 -0.11 1.92 -2.33
N ALA A 415 0.92 1.76 -3.15
CA ALA A 415 1.18 2.64 -4.27
C ALA A 415 1.43 1.81 -5.54
N ASP A 416 0.86 2.27 -6.65
CA ASP A 416 0.88 1.57 -7.93
C ASP A 416 1.75 2.35 -8.92
N PHE A 417 2.71 1.66 -9.53
CA PHE A 417 3.63 2.22 -10.51
C PHE A 417 3.67 1.40 -11.78
N VAL A 418 4.02 2.00 -12.91
CA VAL A 418 4.42 1.28 -14.13
C VAL A 418 5.79 1.76 -14.58
N ILE A 419 6.50 0.91 -15.32
CA ILE A 419 7.81 1.18 -15.85
C ILE A 419 7.70 1.22 -17.38
N ASP A 420 8.36 2.18 -18.03
CA ASP A 420 8.52 2.17 -19.48
C ASP A 420 9.80 1.43 -19.93
N LYS A 421 10.00 1.27 -21.24
CA LYS A 421 11.16 0.55 -21.77
C LYS A 421 12.48 1.25 -21.49
N ASP A 422 12.48 2.55 -21.15
CA ASP A 422 13.66 3.29 -20.73
C ASP A 422 13.92 3.15 -19.22
N LEU A 423 13.16 2.27 -18.55
CA LEU A 423 13.17 2.05 -17.11
C LEU A 423 12.78 3.27 -16.27
N LYS A 424 12.06 4.23 -16.87
CA LYS A 424 11.47 5.34 -16.14
C LYS A 424 10.20 4.89 -15.43
N VAL A 425 10.05 5.32 -14.19
CA VAL A 425 8.94 4.97 -13.30
C VAL A 425 7.86 6.04 -13.34
N TRP A 426 6.61 5.59 -13.51
CA TRP A 426 5.42 6.43 -13.53
C TRP A 426 4.47 6.06 -12.39
N LEU A 427 3.98 7.07 -11.66
CA LEU A 427 2.98 6.89 -10.60
C LEU A 427 1.59 6.77 -11.21
N LEU A 428 0.90 5.67 -10.90
CA LEU A 428 -0.49 5.44 -11.31
C LEU A 428 -1.48 5.94 -10.26
N GLU A 429 -1.31 5.53 -9.01
CA GLU A 429 -2.18 5.92 -7.88
C GLU A 429 -1.59 5.56 -6.51
N MET A 430 -1.98 6.32 -5.50
CA MET A 430 -1.92 5.92 -4.09
C MET A 430 -3.25 5.25 -3.70
N GLN A 431 -3.22 4.26 -2.82
CA GLN A 431 -4.40 3.53 -2.35
C GLN A 431 -4.48 3.48 -0.83
N LEU A 432 -5.67 3.75 -0.28
CA LEU A 432 -5.97 3.54 1.14
C LEU A 432 -5.97 2.05 1.46
N GLY A 433 -5.15 1.68 2.43
CA GLY A 433 -5.01 0.30 2.84
C GLY A 433 -4.34 -0.57 1.77
N PRO A 434 -3.76 -1.73 2.14
CA PRO A 434 -2.97 -2.52 1.20
C PRO A 434 -3.81 -3.48 0.33
N GLN A 435 -5.14 -3.43 0.45
CA GLN A 435 -6.07 -4.47 -0.04
C GLN A 435 -5.65 -5.89 0.41
N LEU A 436 -5.74 -6.13 1.72
CA LEU A 436 -5.27 -7.34 2.42
C LEU A 436 -6.12 -8.61 2.24
N VAL A 437 -6.87 -8.74 1.14
CA VAL A 437 -7.62 -9.97 0.88
C VAL A 437 -6.64 -11.03 0.42
N GLY A 438 -6.45 -12.06 1.25
CA GLY A 438 -5.67 -13.25 0.91
C GLY A 438 -6.20 -13.85 -0.38
N GLU A 439 -5.37 -13.81 -1.42
CA GLU A 439 -5.62 -14.56 -2.64
C GLU A 439 -4.97 -15.94 -2.49
N SER A 440 -5.32 -16.89 -3.35
CA SER A 440 -4.78 -18.26 -3.37
C SER A 440 -3.27 -18.34 -3.65
N HIS A 441 -2.53 -17.23 -3.55
CA HIS A 441 -1.11 -17.13 -3.81
C HIS A 441 -0.35 -17.12 -2.47
N ALA A 442 0.33 -18.23 -2.17
CA ALA A 442 1.02 -18.43 -0.89
C ALA A 442 2.11 -17.38 -0.63
N LYS A 443 2.98 -17.08 -1.62
CA LYS A 443 4.04 -16.07 -1.45
C LYS A 443 3.51 -14.66 -1.15
N LYS A 444 2.50 -14.19 -1.90
CA LYS A 444 1.81 -12.92 -1.61
C LYS A 444 1.25 -12.90 -0.18
N THR A 445 0.65 -14.02 0.25
CA THR A 445 0.11 -14.14 1.61
C THR A 445 1.21 -14.03 2.68
N ALA A 446 2.36 -14.70 2.47
CA ALA A 446 3.51 -14.62 3.36
C ALA A 446 4.09 -13.18 3.41
N LEU A 447 4.28 -12.53 2.26
CA LEU A 447 4.71 -11.14 2.17
C LEU A 447 3.76 -10.20 2.92
N LEU A 448 2.45 -10.33 2.69
CA LEU A 448 1.45 -9.51 3.40
C LEU A 448 1.50 -9.75 4.90
N GLN A 449 1.68 -11.00 5.34
CA GLN A 449 1.82 -11.33 6.75
C GLN A 449 3.05 -10.66 7.35
N GLU A 450 4.19 -10.67 6.66
CA GLU A 450 5.43 -9.98 7.07
C GLU A 450 5.24 -8.46 7.16
N VAL A 451 4.68 -7.83 6.13
CA VAL A 451 4.42 -6.38 6.07
C VAL A 451 3.50 -5.93 7.21
N ILE A 452 2.41 -6.66 7.47
CA ILE A 452 1.47 -6.34 8.57
C ILE A 452 2.14 -6.54 9.93
N THR A 453 2.86 -7.65 10.10
CA THR A 453 3.61 -8.02 11.31
C THR A 453 4.60 -6.92 11.66
N THR A 454 5.40 -6.51 10.69
CA THR A 454 6.37 -5.41 10.83
C THR A 454 5.68 -4.09 11.14
N THR A 455 4.56 -3.79 10.48
CA THR A 455 3.78 -2.56 10.74
C THR A 455 3.37 -2.46 12.21
N ILE A 456 2.87 -3.56 12.80
CA ILE A 456 2.49 -3.57 14.21
C ILE A 456 3.73 -3.33 15.09
N ASP A 457 4.84 -4.05 14.83
CA ASP A 457 6.07 -3.90 15.61
C ASP A 457 6.64 -2.47 15.55
N VAL A 458 6.57 -1.82 14.39
CA VAL A 458 7.00 -0.43 14.20
C VAL A 458 6.10 0.54 14.95
N VAL A 459 4.78 0.34 14.93
CA VAL A 459 3.83 1.18 15.69
C VAL A 459 4.08 1.05 17.19
N GLU A 460 4.36 -0.17 17.68
CA GLU A 460 4.75 -0.39 19.07
C GLU A 460 6.08 0.33 19.41
N GLU A 461 7.12 0.20 18.57
CA GLU A 461 8.41 0.87 18.77
C GLU A 461 8.27 2.40 18.80
N VAL A 462 7.52 2.97 17.85
CA VAL A 462 7.24 4.42 17.80
C VAL A 462 6.58 4.87 19.11
N PHE A 463 5.54 4.18 19.57
CA PHE A 463 4.86 4.50 20.81
C PHE A 463 5.81 4.48 22.02
N HIS A 464 6.58 3.40 22.18
CA HIS A 464 7.52 3.27 23.31
C HIS A 464 8.58 4.37 23.30
N LYS A 465 9.12 4.72 22.14
CA LYS A 465 10.07 5.82 22.01
C LYS A 465 9.43 7.16 22.36
N GLN A 466 8.18 7.41 21.95
CA GLN A 466 7.42 8.61 22.33
C GLN A 466 7.24 8.71 23.85
N GLU A 467 6.78 7.64 24.50
CA GLU A 467 6.59 7.59 25.96
C GLU A 467 7.89 7.85 26.74
N ARG A 468 9.01 7.30 26.23
CA ARG A 468 10.35 7.50 26.80
C ARG A 468 11.02 8.82 26.39
N LYS A 469 10.36 9.62 25.54
CA LYS A 469 10.90 10.86 24.97
C LYS A 469 12.25 10.65 24.25
N GLU A 470 12.40 9.51 23.59
CA GLU A 470 13.58 9.16 22.79
C GLU A 470 13.43 9.62 21.34
N PRO A 471 14.54 9.85 20.61
CA PRO A 471 14.50 10.03 19.17
C PRO A 471 13.83 8.84 18.46
N LEU A 472 12.85 9.12 17.60
CA LEU A 472 12.12 8.07 16.89
C LEU A 472 13.04 7.28 15.95
N LEU A 473 13.90 7.97 15.20
CA LEU A 473 14.84 7.33 14.30
C LEU A 473 16.19 7.00 14.99
N PRO A 474 16.85 5.89 14.60
CA PRO A 474 16.37 4.85 13.69
C PRO A 474 15.29 3.97 14.35
N LEU A 475 14.38 3.39 13.54
CA LEU A 475 13.43 2.37 13.99
C LEU A 475 13.99 0.99 13.69
N SER A 476 14.39 0.27 14.72
CA SER A 476 15.01 -1.06 14.63
C SER A 476 14.05 -2.12 14.08
N LYS A 477 12.74 -1.94 14.28
CA LYS A 477 11.70 -2.86 13.79
C LYS A 477 11.35 -2.64 12.33
N ALA A 478 11.83 -1.58 11.68
CA ALA A 478 11.58 -1.28 10.28
C ALA A 478 12.69 -1.80 9.33
N SER A 479 13.47 -2.81 9.72
CA SER A 479 14.70 -3.19 9.01
C SER A 479 14.52 -3.74 7.59
N ASN A 480 13.33 -4.26 7.27
CA ASN A 480 12.93 -4.70 5.93
C ASN A 480 12.23 -3.59 5.13
N PHE A 481 12.10 -2.39 5.69
CA PHE A 481 11.58 -1.22 5.01
C PHE A 481 12.70 -0.18 4.82
N ASP A 482 12.63 0.55 3.71
CA ASP A 482 13.52 1.67 3.44
C ASP A 482 12.87 2.97 3.87
N LEU A 483 13.58 3.79 4.66
CA LEU A 483 13.11 5.14 5.00
C LEU A 483 13.07 6.00 3.72
N VAL A 484 11.95 6.68 3.49
CA VAL A 484 11.74 7.54 2.31
C VAL A 484 11.64 9.01 2.68
N TYR A 485 10.95 9.31 3.77
CA TYR A 485 10.66 10.68 4.18
C TYR A 485 10.68 10.83 5.69
N PHE A 486 11.38 11.87 6.17
CA PHE A 486 11.37 12.28 7.56
C PHE A 486 11.28 13.80 7.67
N ASP A 487 10.11 14.31 8.03
CA ASP A 487 9.86 15.72 8.36
C ASP A 487 10.56 16.79 7.48
N GLN A 488 10.38 16.71 6.16
CA GLN A 488 11.00 17.57 5.11
C GLN A 488 12.47 17.30 4.79
N SER A 489 13.08 16.30 5.41
CA SER A 489 14.32 15.71 4.93
C SER A 489 14.02 14.48 4.08
N TYR A 490 14.55 14.47 2.86
CA TYR A 490 14.54 13.31 1.99
C TYR A 490 15.74 12.43 2.33
N GLN A 491 15.53 11.12 2.41
CA GLN A 491 16.61 10.15 2.54
C GLN A 491 16.46 9.14 1.41
N PHE A 492 17.21 9.35 0.32
CA PHE A 492 17.40 8.35 -0.72
C PHE A 492 18.84 8.46 -1.24
N GLU A 493 19.39 7.34 -1.70
CA GLU A 493 20.67 7.36 -2.40
C GLU A 493 20.46 8.06 -3.75
N ILE A 494 20.99 9.27 -3.90
CA ILE A 494 21.17 9.90 -5.20
C ILE A 494 22.35 9.17 -5.85
N ILE A 495 22.06 8.25 -6.76
CA ILE A 495 23.07 7.76 -7.69
C ILE A 495 23.07 8.78 -8.82
N GLU A 496 24.12 9.60 -8.90
CA GLU A 496 24.37 10.44 -10.08
C GLU A 496 24.42 9.52 -11.31
N GLU A 497 23.69 9.90 -12.37
CA GLU A 497 23.59 9.17 -13.64
C GLU A 497 24.94 8.90 -14.31
#